data_AF-C2KHC9-F1
#
_entry.id   AF-C2KHC9-F1
#
_cell.length_a   1.000
_cell.length_b   1.000
_cell.length_c   1.000
_cell.angle_alpha   90.00
_cell.angle_beta   90.00
_cell.angle_gamma   90.00
#
_symmetry.space_group_name_H-M   'P 1'
#
loop_
_entity.id
_entity.type
_entity.pdbx_description
1 polymer ?
#
loop_
_entity_poly.entity_id
_entity_poly.type
_entity_poly.pdbx_seq_one_letter_code
_entity_poly.pdbx_strand_id
1 'polypeptide(L)' 'MRWKMTVYGYARVSTAGQSLNEQKDTLKNAGADIIMSEKYSGTTTPLIVPPPL' A
#
# COMPACT_ATOMS: atom_id res chain seq x y z
N MET A 1 -18.86 30.01 -8.35
CA MET A 1 -18.43 28.74 -8.98
C MET A 1 -17.25 28.20 -8.18
N ARG A 2 -17.41 27.07 -7.48
CA ARG A 2 -16.30 26.39 -6.77
C ARG A 2 -15.80 25.28 -7.70
N TRP A 3 -14.53 25.33 -8.08
CA TRP A 3 -13.92 24.30 -8.90
C TRP A 3 -13.79 23.04 -8.04
N LYS A 4 -14.32 21.91 -8.52
CA LYS A 4 -14.15 20.64 -7.83
C LYS A 4 -12.75 20.13 -8.16
N MET A 5 -11.80 20.34 -7.25
CA MET A 5 -10.49 19.71 -7.34
C MET A 5 -10.67 18.21 -7.05
N THR A 6 -10.30 17.37 -8.01
CA THR A 6 -10.22 15.92 -7.79
C THR A 6 -9.05 15.64 -6.85
N VAL A 7 -9.32 15.03 -5.71
CA VAL A 7 -8.29 14.68 -4.73
C VAL A 7 -7.83 13.25 -4.98
N TYR A 8 -6.53 13.05 -5.15
CA TYR A 8 -5.92 11.74 -5.35
C TYR A 8 -5.23 11.28 -4.07
N GLY A 9 -5.56 10.07 -3.63
CA GLY A 9 -4.92 9.38 -2.51
C GLY A 9 -3.98 8.28 -3.01
N TYR A 10 -2.87 8.09 -2.31
CA TYR A 10 -1.92 7.01 -2.58
C TYR A 10 -1.57 6.28 -1.27
N ALA A 11 -1.67 4.95 -1.30
CA ALA A 11 -1.39 4.08 -0.15
C ALA A 11 -0.37 2.98 -0.51
N ARG A 12 0.59 2.70 0.37
CA ARG A 12 1.61 1.66 0.14
C ARG A 12 1.91 0.89 1.43
N VAL A 13 2.13 -0.41 1.30
CA VAL A 13 2.67 -1.28 2.37
C VAL A 13 3.83 -2.11 1.83
N SER A 14 4.87 -2.28 2.65
CA SER A 14 6.08 -3.05 2.30
C SER A 14 6.23 -4.36 3.08
N THR A 15 5.49 -4.52 4.18
CA THR A 15 5.60 -5.69 5.05
C THR A 15 4.42 -6.65 4.85
N ALA A 16 4.72 -7.96 4.74
CA ALA A 16 3.70 -8.98 4.75
C ALA A 16 2.96 -8.97 6.11
N GLY A 17 1.66 -8.71 6.08
CA GLY A 17 0.81 -8.57 7.28
C GLY A 17 0.30 -7.15 7.52
N GLN A 18 0.90 -6.13 6.89
CA GLN A 18 0.33 -4.78 6.90
C GLN A 18 -0.85 -4.69 5.93
N SER A 19 -1.94 -4.11 6.41
CA SER A 19 -3.18 -3.93 5.63
C SER A 19 -3.22 -2.55 4.99
N LEU A 20 -3.47 -2.52 3.69
CA LEU A 20 -3.77 -1.29 2.95
C LEU A 20 -5.14 -0.70 3.31
N ASN A 21 -5.99 -1.44 4.03
CA ASN A 21 -7.36 -1.04 4.32
C ASN A 21 -7.43 0.24 5.15
N GLU A 22 -6.71 0.31 6.27
CA GLU A 22 -6.72 1.48 7.16
C GLU A 22 -6.22 2.75 6.44
N GLN A 23 -5.20 2.62 5.58
CA GLN A 23 -4.71 3.72 4.77
C GLN A 23 -5.76 4.19 3.75
N LYS A 24 -6.45 3.25 3.08
CA LYS A 24 -7.53 3.58 2.13
C LYS A 24 -8.71 4.24 2.81
N ASP A 25 -9.14 3.76 3.98
CA ASP A 25 -10.22 4.37 4.74
C ASP A 25 -9.87 5.79 5.20
N THR A 26 -8.63 6.01 5.63
CA THR A 26 -8.15 7.36 5.98
C THR A 26 -8.18 8.30 4.77
N LEU A 27 -7.73 7.84 3.60
CA LEU A 27 -7.74 8.63 2.36
C LEU A 27 -9.16 8.95 1.88
N LYS A 28 -10.09 7.99 2.01
CA LYS A 28 -11.51 8.23 1.72
C LYS A 28 -12.11 9.28 2.65
N ASN A 29 -11.83 9.16 3.95
CA ASN A 29 -12.32 10.12 4.95
C ASN A 29 -11.72 11.52 4.77
N ALA A 30 -10.51 11.62 4.23
CA ALA A 30 -9.88 12.89 3.84
C ALA A 30 -10.44 13.50 2.55
N GLY A 31 -11.32 12.79 1.83
CA GLY A 31 -11.98 13.28 0.62
C GLY A 31 -11.28 12.92 -0.70
N ALA A 32 -10.45 11.87 -0.72
CA ALA A 32 -9.86 11.38 -1.98
C ALA A 32 -10.93 10.77 -2.89
N ASP A 33 -11.10 11.32 -4.09
CA ASP A 33 -11.98 10.80 -5.14
C ASP A 33 -11.37 9.54 -5.80
N ILE A 34 -10.04 9.46 -5.92
CA ILE A 34 -9.32 8.34 -6.56
C ILE A 34 -8.21 7.86 -5.64
N ILE A 35 -8.17 6.56 -5.34
CA ILE A 35 -7.15 5.96 -4.47
C ILE A 35 -6.37 4.88 -5.21
N MET A 36 -5.08 5.12 -5.39
CA MET A 36 -4.12 4.15 -5.91
C MET A 36 -3.47 3.41 -4.75
N SER A 37 -3.18 2.11 -4.90
CA SER A 37 -2.50 1.37 -3.86
C SER A 37 -1.50 0.35 -4.37
N GLU A 38 -0.33 0.30 -3.76
CA GLU A 38 0.73 -0.66 -4.08
C GLU A 38 1.08 -1.51 -2.86
N LYS A 39 1.17 -2.83 -3.06
CA LYS A 39 1.65 -3.78 -2.06
C LYS A 39 2.99 -4.32 -2.53
N TYR A 40 4.08 -3.89 -1.89
CA TYR A 40 5.41 -4.40 -2.17
C TYR A 40 5.75 -5.45 -1.12
N SER A 41 5.43 -6.73 -1.34
CA SER A 41 5.85 -7.79 -0.42
C SER A 41 7.30 -8.17 -0.71
N GLY A 42 8.24 -7.48 -0.07
CA GLY A 42 9.66 -7.76 -0.17
C GLY A 42 10.11 -8.78 0.88
N THR A 43 10.11 -10.07 0.54
CA THR A 43 11.08 -11.09 1.03
C THR A 43 10.86 -12.36 0.23
N THR A 44 11.43 -12.44 -0.98
CA THR A 44 11.93 -13.72 -1.47
C THR A 44 13.32 -13.87 -0.86
N THR A 45 13.39 -14.31 0.40
CA THR A 45 14.59 -15.02 0.84
C THR A 45 14.32 -16.46 0.44
N PRO A 46 14.69 -16.93 -0.78
CA PRO A 46 14.87 -18.36 -0.93
C PRO A 46 15.93 -18.70 0.10
N LEU A 47 15.54 -19.45 1.13
CA LEU A 47 16.48 -20.06 2.06
C LEU A 47 17.35 -20.96 1.19
N ILE A 48 18.46 -20.44 0.68
CA ILE A 48 19.55 -21.24 0.17
C ILE A 48 20.15 -21.83 1.43
N VAL A 49 19.58 -22.94 1.89
CA VAL A 49 20.20 -23.82 2.87
C VAL A 49 21.45 -24.39 2.19
N PRO A 50 22.67 -24.00 2.59
CA PRO A 50 23.85 -24.69 2.09
C PRO A 50 23.79 -26.15 2.58
N PRO A 51 24.16 -27.13 1.74
CA PRO A 51 24.18 -28.52 2.16
C PRO A 51 25.13 -28.71 3.36
N PRO A 52 24.79 -29.58 4.33
CA PRO A 52 25.66 -29.84 5.47
C PRO A 52 27.00 -30.44 5.00
N LEU A 53 28.09 -30.01 5.65
CA LEU A 53 29.44 -30.54 5.48
C LEU A 53 29.57 -31.98 5.97
#